data_AF-G8UI41-F1
#
_entry.id   AF-G8UI41-F1
#
_cell.length_a   1.000
_cell.length_b   1.000
_cell.length_c   1.000
_cell.angle_alpha   90.00
_cell.angle_beta   90.00
_cell.angle_gamma   90.00
#
_symmetry.space_group_name_H-M   'P 1'
#
loop_
_entity.id
_entity.type
_entity.pdbx_description
1 polymer ?
#
loop_
_entity_poly.entity_id
_entity_poly.type
_entity_poly.pdbx_seq_one_letter_code
_entity_poly.pdbx_strand_id
1 'polypeptide(L)' 'MYYNCFVSAKIFFCFELTKKIEEQIYYDAFDVARILRIHFKTALRWGRNGKLPSFKIGNRRYFPAEGILSYKKMW' A
#
# COMPACT_ATOMS: atom_id res chain seq x y z
N MET A 1 -34.90 5.35 -28.95
CA MET A 1 -34.08 6.30 -29.72
C MET A 1 -32.64 6.21 -29.21
N TYR A 2 -31.82 5.48 -29.96
CA TYR A 2 -30.42 5.16 -29.65
C TYR A 2 -29.56 6.41 -29.77
N TYR A 3 -29.35 7.13 -28.67
CA TYR A 3 -28.38 8.22 -28.63
C TYR A 3 -27.24 7.84 -27.70
N ASN A 4 -26.19 7.32 -28.33
CA ASN A 4 -24.81 7.33 -27.88
C ASN A 4 -24.41 6.27 -26.84
N CYS A 5 -24.59 4.99 -27.20
CA CYS A 5 -23.83 3.84 -26.67
C CYS A 5 -22.31 3.88 -27.04
N PHE A 6 -21.83 5.02 -27.52
CA PHE A 6 -20.48 5.26 -28.04
C PHE A 6 -19.84 6.51 -27.41
N VAL A 7 -20.32 6.96 -26.25
CA VAL A 7 -19.56 7.91 -25.41
C VAL A 7 -18.48 7.12 -24.67
N SER A 8 -17.50 6.71 -25.48
CA SER A 8 -16.09 6.53 -25.14
C SER A 8 -15.79 5.53 -24.02
N ALA A 9 -15.52 4.28 -24.42
CA ALA A 9 -14.72 3.33 -23.63
C ALA A 9 -13.41 3.96 -23.10
N LYS A 10 -12.94 5.04 -23.74
CA LYS A 10 -11.79 5.85 -23.31
C LYS A 10 -12.03 6.62 -22.00
N ILE A 11 -13.24 7.07 -21.73
CA ILE A 11 -13.62 7.74 -20.48
C ILE A 11 -13.75 6.71 -19.36
N PHE A 12 -14.35 5.55 -19.65
CA PHE A 12 -14.45 4.44 -18.69
C PHE A 12 -13.06 3.88 -18.30
N PHE A 13 -12.16 3.70 -19.27
CA PHE A 13 -10.79 3.24 -19.03
C PHE A 13 -9.96 4.28 -18.24
N CYS A 14 -10.21 5.58 -18.47
CA CYS A 14 -9.57 6.65 -17.70
C CYS A 14 -10.02 6.63 -16.24
N PHE A 15 -11.29 6.32 -15.96
CA PHE A 15 -11.83 6.23 -14.60
C PHE A 15 -11.25 5.04 -13.80
N GLU A 16 -11.05 3.87 -14.45
CA GLU A 16 -10.37 2.74 -13.83
C GLU A 16 -8.90 3.03 -13.49
N LEU A 17 -8.19 3.77 -14.35
CA LEU A 17 -6.81 4.19 -14.07
C LEU A 17 -6.73 5.18 -12.91
N THR A 18 -7.72 6.08 -12.77
CA THR A 18 -7.78 7.00 -11.62
C THR A 18 -8.10 6.30 -10.30
N LYS A 19 -8.86 5.20 -10.31
CA LYS A 19 -9.07 4.37 -9.11
C LYS A 19 -7.84 3.60 -8.68
N LYS A 20 -6.94 3.22 -9.60
CA LYS A 20 -5.65 2.63 -9.22
C LYS A 20 -4.69 3.61 -8.52
N ILE A 21 -4.97 4.91 -8.60
CA ILE A 21 -4.23 5.96 -7.87
C ILE A 21 -4.82 6.15 -6.46
N GLU A 22 -5.90 5.45 -6.08
CA GLU A 22 -6.45 5.44 -4.73
C GLU A 22 -5.39 4.96 -3.73
N GLU A 23 -4.80 5.94 -3.06
CA GLU A 23 -4.01 5.89 -1.84
C GLU A 23 -3.03 4.71 -1.79
N GLN A 24 -1.78 4.97 -2.18
CA GLN A 24 -0.67 4.22 -1.59
C GLN A 24 -0.66 4.52 -0.09
N ILE A 25 -1.39 3.71 0.67
CA ILE A 25 -1.45 3.81 2.13
C ILE A 25 -0.09 3.36 2.67
N TYR A 26 0.54 4.25 3.42
CA TYR A 26 1.79 3.99 4.11
C TYR A 26 1.55 3.86 5.60
N TYR A 27 2.15 2.84 6.19
CA TYR A 27 2.09 2.58 7.62
C TYR A 27 3.37 3.01 8.32
N ASP A 28 3.26 3.59 9.50
CA ASP A 28 4.39 3.75 10.41
C ASP A 28 4.72 2.41 11.08
N ALA A 29 5.91 2.31 11.68
CA ALA A 29 6.36 1.11 12.39
C ALA A 29 5.39 0.67 13.50
N PHE A 30 4.67 1.60 14.13
CA PHE A 30 3.65 1.28 15.14
C PHE A 30 2.40 0.64 14.55
N ASP A 31 1.96 1.08 13.37
CA ASP A 31 0.81 0.48 12.71
C ASP A 31 1.15 -0.91 12.19
N VAL A 32 2.35 -1.07 11.63
CA VAL A 32 2.89 -2.39 11.25
C VAL A 32 2.94 -3.34 12.44
N ALA A 33 3.41 -2.86 13.59
CA ALA A 33 3.44 -3.63 14.84
C ALA A 33 2.04 -4.11 15.25
N ARG A 34 1.02 -3.25 15.12
CA ARG A 34 -0.37 -3.57 15.42
C ARG A 34 -0.93 -4.62 14.45
N ILE A 35 -0.66 -4.48 13.15
CA ILE A 35 -1.16 -5.37 12.10
C ILE A 35 -0.54 -6.77 12.21
N LEU A 36 0.78 -6.84 12.37
CA LEU A 36 1.53 -8.10 12.41
C LEU A 36 1.61 -8.71 13.82
N ARG A 37 1.05 -8.04 14.84
CA ARG A 37 1.12 -8.43 16.27
C ARG A 37 2.56 -8.67 16.75
N ILE A 38 3.47 -7.78 16.37
CA ILE A 38 4.88 -7.80 16.76
C ILE A 38 5.25 -6.53 17.52
N HIS A 39 6.37 -6.54 18.22
CA HIS A 39 6.90 -5.33 18.84
C HIS A 39 7.46 -4.35 17.78
N PHE A 40 7.29 -3.04 17.97
CA PHE A 40 7.69 -2.01 16.99
C PHE A 40 9.19 -2.05 16.64
N LYS A 41 10.07 -2.35 17.61
CA LYS A 41 11.51 -2.53 17.35
C LYS A 41 11.80 -3.66 16.36
N THR A 42 10.97 -4.71 16.35
CA THR A 42 11.08 -5.82 15.42
C THR A 42 10.72 -5.37 14.01
N ALA A 43 9.64 -4.60 13.84
CA ALA A 43 9.26 -4.01 12.55
C ALA A 43 10.39 -3.12 11.99
N LEU A 44 10.99 -2.26 12.82
CA LEU A 44 12.12 -1.43 12.43
C LEU A 44 13.35 -2.24 12.02
N ARG A 45 13.68 -3.31 12.76
CA ARG A 45 14.79 -4.22 12.44
C ARG A 45 14.55 -4.94 11.12
N TRP A 46 13.34 -5.41 10.87
CA TRP A 46 12.96 -6.07 9.61
C TRP A 46 13.04 -5.12 8.42
N GLY A 47 12.57 -3.88 8.56
CA GLY A 47 12.76 -2.86 7.53
C GLY A 47 14.24 -2.52 7.32
N ARG A 48 15.09 -2.60 8.34
CA ARG A 48 16.54 -2.32 8.22
C ARG A 48 17.29 -3.44 7.52
N ASN A 49 16.86 -4.67 7.74
CA ASN A 49 17.43 -5.86 7.13
C ASN A 49 16.87 -6.12 5.71
N GLY A 50 15.95 -5.31 5.20
CA GLY A 50 15.31 -5.50 3.89
C GLY A 50 14.29 -6.65 3.85
N LYS A 51 13.92 -7.23 5.01
CA LYS A 51 12.92 -8.30 5.11
C LYS A 51 11.51 -7.78 4.77
N LEU A 52 11.24 -6.53 5.12
CA LEU A 52 10.03 -5.80 4.74
C LEU A 52 10.41 -4.63 3.83
N PRO A 53 9.66 -4.38 2.75
CA PRO A 53 9.84 -3.19 1.95
C PRO A 53 9.62 -1.97 2.84
N SER A 54 10.58 -1.05 2.86
CA SER A 54 10.47 0.15 3.68
C SER A 54 11.35 1.27 3.13
N PHE A 55 10.94 2.50 3.37
CA PHE A 55 11.73 3.69 3.03
C PHE A 55 11.80 4.61 4.23
N LYS A 56 12.90 5.36 4.32
CA LYS A 56 13.17 6.28 5.42
C LYS A 56 12.91 7.70 4.95
N ILE A 57 12.07 8.43 5.69
CA ILE A 57 11.87 9.87 5.52
C ILE A 57 12.18 10.54 6.85
N GLY A 58 13.21 11.38 6.88
CA GLY A 58 13.72 11.97 8.12
C GLY A 58 14.16 10.90 9.11
N ASN A 59 13.64 10.94 10.35
CA ASN A 59 13.91 9.94 11.38
C ASN A 59 12.90 8.77 11.42
N ARG A 60 11.86 8.82 10.58
CA ARG A 60 10.79 7.82 10.55
C ARG A 60 10.96 6.87 9.38
N ARG A 61 10.47 5.65 9.55
CA ARG A 61 10.49 4.62 8.51
C ARG A 61 9.06 4.19 8.23
N TYR A 62 8.71 4.28 6.96
CA TYR A 62 7.38 3.99 6.46
C TYR A 62 7.40 2.70 5.64
N PHE A 63 6.27 2.01 5.67
CA PHE A 63 6.08 0.71 5.05
C PHE A 63 4.88 0.78 4.11
N PRO A 64 5.00 0.35 2.84
CA PRO A 64 3.87 0.29 1.93
C PRO A 64 2.90 -0.81 2.38
N ALA A 65 1.60 -0.50 2.35
CA ALA A 65 0.55 -1.43 2.78
C ALA A 65 0.60 -2.79 2.08
N GLU A 66 0.86 -2.80 0.77
CA GLU A 66 0.90 -4.00 -0.06
C GLU A 66 1.92 -5.04 0.44
N GLY A 67 3.12 -4.58 0.84
CA GLY A 67 4.15 -5.44 1.39
C GLY A 67 3.83 -6.01 2.77
N ILE A 68 3.12 -5.24 3.60
CA ILE A 68 2.73 -5.66 4.96
C ILE A 68 1.58 -6.68 4.90
N LEU A 69 0.57 -6.42 4.07
CA LEU A 69 -0.57 -7.32 3.91
C LEU A 69 -0.15 -8.68 3.33
N SER A 70 0.83 -8.69 2.42
CA SER A 70 1.41 -9.92 1.88
C SER A 70 2.03 -10.79 2.98
N TYR A 71 2.73 -10.17 3.93
CA TYR A 71 3.33 -10.87 5.08
C TYR A 71 2.29 -11.45 6.04
N LYS A 72 1.19 -10.72 6.28
CA LYS A 72 0.08 -11.22 7.10
C LYS A 72 -0.56 -12.48 6.52
N LYS A 73 -0.58 -12.63 5.19
CA LYS A 73 -1.20 -13.78 4.52
C LYS A 73 -0.34 -15.05 4.56
N MET A 74 0.97 -14.92 4.80
CA MET A 74 1.92 -16.03 4.83
C MET A 74 2.05 -16.70 6.21
N TRP A 75 1.48 -16.12 7.26
CA TRP A 75 1.55 -16.60 8.65
C TRP A 75 0.16 -16.92 9.17
#